data_AF-A0A353ZG92-F1
#
_entry.id   AF-A0A353ZG92-F1
#
_cell.length_a   1.000
_cell.length_b   1.000
_cell.length_c   1.000
_cell.angle_alpha   90.00
_cell.angle_beta   90.00
_cell.angle_gamma   90.00
#
_symmetry.space_group_name_H-M   'P 1'
#
loop_
_entity.id
_entity.type
_entity.pdbx_description
1 polymer ?
#
loop_
_entity_poly.entity_id
_entity_poly.type
_entity_poly.pdbx_seq_one_letter_code
_entity_poly.pdbx_strand_id
1 'polypeptide(L)'
;MSDSEHKHHRFRLRSDVRTHWAVYLGVFLALLIWCAVDVMVRARVDPEKPSLHMTDVTVYTEAAKAILAGEDPYQVTNIRGWPYIYPPLFAVLMSPLAPLPEPWQAAVWFWISVACLLGCYCECRHLLDRVHQSGNTSRRRELIFLGLAFAAGLLPALNCLQRGQVGLFLLYPLLLGVRLVLTEKNSHQWIWAGVALMLPVAIKLTPALPVACLAGMLLVQAVLRPHLRPRFAFVTGGLILGVLLHFFLIPASLVGWNRNLEFLDTFHNNVSSKVNDVRSDDFGGHVASKRNQSLSNAAYRCGNWVAARLGMGPDDLLAETPGNQLPMDRPAANLTLLVIRGLALLALGAASYKACTRRDRLAWLAAYGLAIVATFVVSPVARGHYFLMWIPGSLFLSLWMWRQHQHRVAWHVAIWPIVLTTLHYVALDYAGRVGLLGLGTTVWFFLGCHLLYYSSEDASFMETGDSPQVRAEFVESMLQELLRDPKAVESAKQAAEEAKTNKKSRRRSSRRRSSSSQQSSSQQSADEPASATISPSPTLAIPTSPVPAEDEEPDDVTTADPQADGDAVPKEEID
;
A
#
# COMPACT_ATOMS: atom_id res chain seq x y z
N MET A 1 -32.79 -20.44 -13.66
CA MET A 1 -31.38 -20.23 -14.06
C MET A 1 -30.56 -21.34 -13.44
N SER A 2 -29.94 -22.20 -14.25
CA SER A 2 -29.24 -23.40 -13.79
C SER A 2 -27.85 -23.07 -13.26
N ASP A 3 -27.37 -23.85 -12.29
CA ASP A 3 -26.01 -23.78 -11.69
C ASP A 3 -24.85 -23.83 -12.72
N SER A 4 -25.15 -24.15 -13.98
CA SER A 4 -24.18 -24.19 -15.09
C SER A 4 -23.74 -22.81 -15.60
N GLU A 5 -24.52 -21.74 -15.43
CA GLU A 5 -24.16 -20.39 -15.94
C GLU A 5 -23.29 -19.58 -14.97
N HIS A 6 -23.09 -20.02 -13.73
CA HIS A 6 -22.25 -19.34 -12.74
C HIS A 6 -20.82 -19.88 -12.66
N LYS A 7 -20.30 -20.50 -13.73
CA LYS A 7 -18.85 -20.63 -13.95
C LYS A 7 -18.23 -19.26 -14.27
N HIS A 8 -18.41 -18.28 -13.39
CA HIS A 8 -17.67 -17.03 -13.43
C HIS A 8 -16.18 -17.38 -13.39
N HIS A 9 -15.46 -16.98 -14.45
CA HIS A 9 -14.03 -17.18 -14.59
C HIS A 9 -13.30 -16.56 -13.40
N ARG A 10 -12.96 -17.40 -12.41
CA ARG A 10 -12.02 -17.03 -11.33
C ARG A 10 -10.72 -16.59 -11.99
N PHE A 11 -10.15 -15.49 -11.53
CA PHE A 11 -8.86 -15.02 -11.99
C PHE A 11 -7.83 -16.15 -11.89
N ARG A 12 -7.12 -16.37 -13.00
CA ARG A 12 -6.01 -17.31 -13.09
C ARG A 12 -4.90 -16.61 -13.85
N LEU A 13 -3.79 -16.32 -13.19
CA LEU A 13 -2.65 -15.63 -13.79
C LEU A 13 -2.21 -16.30 -15.10
N ARG A 14 -2.13 -17.64 -15.15
CA ARG A 14 -1.77 -18.38 -16.37
C ARG A 14 -2.71 -18.09 -17.55
N SER A 15 -4.01 -17.95 -17.30
CA SER A 15 -4.97 -17.61 -18.36
C SER A 15 -4.78 -16.17 -18.82
N ASP A 16 -4.59 -15.26 -17.87
CA ASP A 16 -4.39 -13.84 -18.14
C ASP A 16 -3.11 -13.59 -18.95
N VAL A 17 -2.01 -14.25 -18.56
CA VAL A 17 -0.73 -14.24 -19.29
C VAL A 17 -0.89 -14.86 -20.67
N ARG A 18 -1.60 -15.97 -20.84
CA ARG A 18 -1.83 -16.58 -22.15
C ARG A 18 -2.59 -15.65 -23.10
N THR A 19 -3.62 -14.96 -22.59
CA THR A 19 -4.42 -14.02 -23.39
C THR A 19 -3.64 -12.77 -23.76
N HIS A 20 -2.77 -12.28 -22.88
CA HIS A 20 -2.04 -11.01 -23.06
C HIS A 20 -0.52 -11.19 -23.15
N TRP A 21 -0.05 -12.33 -23.67
CA TRP A 21 1.35 -12.75 -23.55
C TRP A 21 2.34 -11.73 -24.13
N ALA A 22 1.98 -11.06 -25.24
CA ALA A 22 2.82 -10.04 -25.86
C ALA A 22 3.04 -8.83 -24.96
N VAL A 23 2.02 -8.42 -24.19
CA VAL A 23 2.12 -7.32 -23.22
C VAL A 23 3.05 -7.74 -22.07
N TYR A 24 2.85 -8.94 -21.53
CA TYR A 24 3.72 -9.46 -20.46
C TYR A 24 5.17 -9.61 -20.91
N LEU A 25 5.41 -10.08 -22.13
CA LEU A 25 6.74 -10.18 -22.71
C LEU A 25 7.38 -8.79 -22.89
N GLY A 26 6.63 -7.82 -23.44
CA GLY A 26 7.11 -6.44 -23.59
C GLY A 26 7.48 -5.80 -22.25
N VAL A 27 6.64 -5.96 -21.22
CA VAL A 27 6.93 -5.48 -19.87
C VAL A 27 8.15 -6.19 -19.27
N PHE A 28 8.26 -7.51 -19.43
CA PHE A 28 9.42 -8.27 -18.94
C PHE A 28 10.73 -7.78 -19.57
N LEU A 29 10.76 -7.60 -20.89
CA LEU A 29 11.93 -7.08 -21.61
C LEU A 29 12.27 -5.65 -21.17
N ALA A 30 11.28 -4.79 -20.98
CA ALA A 30 11.49 -3.43 -20.47
C ALA A 30 12.08 -3.44 -19.04
N LEU A 31 11.57 -4.30 -18.15
CA LEU A 31 12.08 -4.46 -16.79
C LEU A 31 13.50 -5.03 -16.78
N LEU A 32 13.81 -5.98 -17.67
CA LEU A 32 15.15 -6.56 -17.82
C LEU A 32 16.16 -5.49 -18.24
N ILE A 33 15.82 -4.69 -19.26
CA ILE A 33 16.66 -3.57 -19.72
C ILE A 33 16.83 -2.57 -18.58
N TRP A 34 15.75 -2.14 -17.93
CA TRP A 34 15.81 -1.17 -16.84
C TRP A 34 16.67 -1.65 -15.66
N CYS A 35 16.55 -2.93 -15.28
CA CYS A 35 17.40 -3.55 -14.26
C CYS A 35 18.88 -3.43 -14.61
N ALA A 36 19.24 -3.79 -15.86
CA ALA A 36 20.63 -3.79 -16.31
C ALA A 36 21.23 -2.38 -16.43
N VAL A 37 20.48 -1.42 -16.99
CA VAL A 37 21.03 -0.09 -17.33
C VAL A 37 20.94 0.93 -16.20
N ASP A 38 20.01 0.76 -15.25
CA ASP A 38 19.79 1.74 -14.17
C ASP A 38 20.00 1.11 -12.78
N VAL A 39 19.28 0.04 -12.45
CA VAL A 39 19.28 -0.52 -11.08
C VAL A 39 20.65 -1.07 -10.69
N MET A 40 21.27 -1.88 -11.56
CA MET A 40 22.60 -2.43 -11.32
C MET A 40 23.68 -1.35 -11.26
N VAL A 41 23.55 -0.29 -12.07
CA VAL A 41 24.50 0.82 -12.11
C VAL A 41 24.45 1.62 -10.80
N ARG A 42 23.26 1.90 -10.28
CA ARG A 42 23.06 2.60 -8.99
C ARG A 42 23.58 1.86 -7.78
N ALA A 43 23.78 0.55 -7.89
CA ALA A 43 24.31 -0.27 -6.83
C ALA A 43 25.84 -0.35 -6.82
N ARG A 44 26.51 0.14 -7.88
CA ARG A 44 27.96 0.19 -7.92
C ARG A 44 28.50 1.03 -6.77
N VAL A 45 29.60 0.56 -6.21
CA VAL A 45 30.35 1.22 -5.17
C VAL A 45 31.55 1.87 -5.84
N ASP A 46 31.62 3.19 -5.74
CA ASP A 46 32.75 4.01 -6.17
C ASP A 46 33.22 4.79 -4.93
N PRO A 47 34.34 4.40 -4.31
CA PRO A 47 34.89 5.07 -3.14
C PRO A 47 35.17 6.56 -3.35
N GLU A 48 35.54 6.96 -4.56
CA GLU A 48 35.81 8.36 -4.90
C GLU A 48 34.51 9.15 -5.11
N LYS A 49 33.41 8.47 -5.44
CA LYS A 49 32.10 9.07 -5.67
C LYS A 49 30.96 8.34 -4.94
N PRO A 50 30.96 8.30 -3.60
CA PRO A 50 29.92 7.63 -2.80
C PRO A 50 28.49 8.10 -3.10
N SER A 51 28.34 9.33 -3.60
CA SER A 51 27.05 9.93 -3.96
C SER A 51 26.37 9.26 -5.16
N LEU A 52 27.13 8.59 -6.03
CA LEU A 52 26.60 7.82 -7.17
C LEU A 52 25.88 6.55 -6.71
N HIS A 53 26.21 6.05 -5.52
CA HIS A 53 25.52 4.93 -4.90
C HIS A 53 24.08 5.34 -4.51
N MET A 54 23.06 4.71 -5.08
CA MET A 54 21.66 5.15 -4.93
C MET A 54 20.67 4.02 -4.60
N THR A 55 21.16 2.96 -3.97
CA THR A 55 20.33 1.84 -3.50
C THR A 55 20.41 1.69 -1.99
N ASP A 56 19.33 1.18 -1.40
CA ASP A 56 19.27 0.82 0.02
C ASP A 56 19.60 -0.69 0.21
N VAL A 57 19.81 -1.47 -0.87
CA VAL A 57 20.10 -2.91 -0.76
C VAL A 57 21.42 -3.16 -0.03
N THR A 58 22.43 -2.32 -0.24
CA THR A 58 23.75 -2.50 0.35
C THR A 58 23.74 -2.38 1.85
N VAL A 59 22.96 -1.46 2.44
CA VAL A 59 22.86 -1.41 3.90
C VAL A 59 22.23 -2.69 4.48
N TYR A 60 21.37 -3.36 3.72
CA TYR A 60 20.77 -4.62 4.16
C TYR A 60 21.75 -5.80 4.04
N THR A 61 22.57 -5.82 2.99
CA THR A 61 23.57 -6.87 2.80
C THR A 61 24.80 -6.66 3.68
N GLU A 62 25.19 -5.43 4.01
CA GLU A 62 26.20 -5.15 5.05
C GLU A 62 25.73 -5.63 6.42
N ALA A 63 24.49 -5.35 6.82
CA ALA A 63 23.92 -5.91 8.04
C ALA A 63 23.87 -7.45 8.03
N ALA A 64 23.63 -8.05 6.85
CA ALA A 64 23.65 -9.49 6.70
C ALA A 64 25.08 -10.07 6.80
N LYS A 65 26.09 -9.39 6.24
CA LYS A 65 27.52 -9.75 6.41
C LYS A 65 27.92 -9.70 7.88
N ALA A 66 27.56 -8.63 8.59
CA ALA A 66 27.81 -8.49 10.03
C ALA A 66 27.20 -9.66 10.83
N ILE A 67 25.94 -10.01 10.56
CA ILE A 67 25.29 -11.17 11.19
C ILE A 67 26.03 -12.48 10.91
N LEU A 68 26.48 -12.71 9.68
CA LEU A 68 27.24 -13.92 9.32
C LEU A 68 28.62 -13.97 9.98
N ALA A 69 29.21 -12.81 10.27
CA ALA A 69 30.47 -12.68 11.00
C ALA A 69 30.30 -12.75 12.54
N GLY A 70 29.06 -12.80 13.05
CA GLY A 70 28.75 -12.77 14.48
C GLY A 70 28.79 -11.36 15.10
N GLU A 71 28.89 -10.33 14.28
CA GLU A 71 28.93 -8.91 14.67
C GLU A 71 27.52 -8.33 14.87
N ASP A 72 27.43 -7.12 15.43
CA ASP A 72 26.16 -6.41 15.60
C ASP A 72 25.72 -5.74 14.28
N PRO A 73 24.58 -6.14 13.68
CA PRO A 73 24.11 -5.59 12.42
C PRO A 73 23.71 -4.10 12.52
N TYR A 74 23.57 -3.54 13.72
CA TYR A 74 23.23 -2.12 13.92
C TYR A 74 24.45 -1.20 14.03
N GLN A 75 25.67 -1.74 14.02
CA GLN A 75 26.92 -0.97 14.03
C GLN A 75 27.49 -0.75 12.63
N VAL A 76 26.96 -1.44 11.62
CA VAL A 76 27.44 -1.30 10.24
C VAL A 76 26.65 -0.24 9.48
N THR A 77 27.32 0.37 8.52
CA THR A 77 26.72 1.31 7.57
C THR A 77 27.14 0.94 6.14
N ASN A 78 26.38 1.38 5.14
CA ASN A 78 26.86 1.28 3.76
C ASN A 78 27.86 2.40 3.44
N ILE A 79 28.37 2.44 2.19
CA ILE A 79 29.30 3.48 1.71
C ILE A 79 28.79 4.93 1.86
N ARG A 80 27.49 5.12 2.10
CA ARG A 80 26.87 6.43 2.32
C ARG A 80 26.70 6.78 3.79
N GLY A 81 27.21 5.94 4.70
CA GLY A 81 27.01 6.07 6.13
C GLY A 81 25.57 5.80 6.56
N TRP A 82 24.74 5.13 5.74
CA TRP A 82 23.37 4.80 6.14
C TRP A 82 23.36 3.60 7.09
N PRO A 83 22.78 3.72 8.29
CA PRO A 83 22.71 2.61 9.24
C PRO A 83 21.56 1.65 8.90
N TYR A 84 21.69 0.43 9.37
CA TYR A 84 20.62 -0.57 9.33
C TYR A 84 19.57 -0.29 10.41
N ILE A 85 18.28 -0.26 10.02
CA ILE A 85 17.17 0.19 10.89
C ILE A 85 15.98 -0.78 10.91
N TYR A 86 16.19 -2.06 10.60
CA TYR A 86 15.13 -3.06 10.52
C TYR A 86 15.34 -4.15 11.58
N PRO A 87 14.31 -4.90 12.00
CA PRO A 87 14.51 -6.00 12.94
C PRO A 87 15.45 -7.09 12.37
N PRO A 88 16.02 -7.96 13.22
CA PRO A 88 17.08 -8.89 12.82
C PRO A 88 16.71 -9.84 11.69
N LEU A 89 15.43 -10.25 11.61
CA LEU A 89 14.95 -11.14 10.56
C LEU A 89 15.30 -10.64 9.15
N PHE A 90 15.21 -9.33 8.91
CA PHE A 90 15.40 -8.85 7.56
C PHE A 90 16.85 -9.01 7.09
N ALA A 91 17.83 -8.69 7.93
CA ALA A 91 19.25 -8.97 7.64
C ALA A 91 19.50 -10.48 7.46
N VAL A 92 18.88 -11.34 8.26
CA VAL A 92 18.94 -12.81 8.07
C VAL A 92 18.40 -13.22 6.69
N LEU A 93 17.27 -12.68 6.25
CA LEU A 93 16.71 -12.95 4.93
C LEU A 93 17.59 -12.42 3.78
N MET A 94 18.43 -11.41 4.04
CA MET A 94 19.36 -10.83 3.07
C MET A 94 20.72 -11.55 3.02
N SER A 95 20.99 -12.44 3.99
CA SER A 95 22.24 -13.23 4.04
C SER A 95 22.56 -14.04 2.77
N PRO A 96 21.59 -14.62 2.02
CA PRO A 96 21.92 -15.30 0.77
C PRO A 96 22.43 -14.37 -0.33
N LEU A 97 22.19 -13.05 -0.23
CA LEU A 97 22.67 -12.05 -1.19
C LEU A 97 24.02 -11.46 -0.81
N ALA A 98 24.40 -11.49 0.48
CA ALA A 98 25.64 -10.92 1.00
C ALA A 98 26.92 -11.32 0.23
N PRO A 99 27.07 -12.57 -0.26
CA PRO A 99 28.26 -12.98 -1.00
C PRO A 99 28.32 -12.47 -2.46
N LEU A 100 27.23 -11.94 -3.00
CA LEU A 100 27.19 -11.46 -4.38
C LEU A 100 27.84 -10.07 -4.48
N PRO A 101 28.44 -9.70 -5.62
CA PRO A 101 28.79 -8.30 -5.88
C PRO A 101 27.55 -7.40 -5.84
N GLU A 102 27.69 -6.14 -5.41
CA GLU A 102 26.59 -5.21 -5.13
C GLU A 102 25.61 -5.03 -6.31
N PRO A 103 26.07 -4.93 -7.59
CA PRO A 103 25.16 -4.88 -8.73
C PRO A 103 24.23 -6.10 -8.81
N TRP A 104 24.75 -7.29 -8.48
CA TRP A 104 23.97 -8.53 -8.48
C TRP A 104 23.06 -8.65 -7.26
N GLN A 105 23.47 -8.15 -6.09
CA GLN A 105 22.59 -8.02 -4.93
C GLN A 105 21.34 -7.20 -5.29
N ALA A 106 21.54 -6.03 -5.92
CA ALA A 106 20.45 -5.16 -6.35
C ALA A 106 19.59 -5.78 -7.46
N ALA A 107 20.20 -6.47 -8.43
CA ALA A 107 19.46 -7.16 -9.50
C ALA A 107 18.55 -8.27 -8.95
N VAL A 108 19.05 -9.11 -8.05
CA VAL A 108 18.24 -10.18 -7.44
C VAL A 108 17.10 -9.58 -6.61
N TRP A 109 17.40 -8.57 -5.80
CA TRP A 109 16.37 -7.88 -5.00
C TRP A 109 15.31 -7.17 -5.86
N PHE A 110 15.70 -6.59 -7.00
CA PHE A 110 14.79 -6.02 -7.99
C PHE A 110 13.80 -7.07 -8.48
N TRP A 111 14.26 -8.26 -8.89
CA TRP A 111 13.38 -9.33 -9.37
C TRP A 111 12.46 -9.90 -8.29
N ILE A 112 12.95 -10.01 -7.04
CA ILE A 112 12.09 -10.35 -5.88
C ILE A 112 10.98 -9.30 -5.73
N SER A 113 11.32 -8.02 -5.86
CA SER A 113 10.37 -6.92 -5.76
C SER A 113 9.36 -6.89 -6.91
N VAL A 114 9.78 -7.18 -8.14
CA VAL A 114 8.89 -7.36 -9.31
C VAL A 114 7.92 -8.52 -9.07
N ALA A 115 8.41 -9.67 -8.56
CA ALA A 115 7.56 -10.81 -8.22
C ALA A 115 6.54 -10.45 -7.15
N CYS A 116 6.93 -9.67 -6.13
CA CYS A 116 6.02 -9.17 -5.10
C CYS A 116 4.99 -8.18 -5.65
N LEU A 117 5.35 -7.31 -6.58
CA LEU A 117 4.41 -6.41 -7.26
C LEU A 117 3.36 -7.20 -8.07
N LEU A 118 3.79 -8.21 -8.82
CA LEU A 118 2.89 -9.14 -9.53
C LEU A 118 2.00 -9.91 -8.54
N GLY A 119 2.57 -10.34 -7.41
CA GLY A 119 1.84 -10.94 -6.30
C GLY A 119 0.75 -10.01 -5.76
N CYS A 120 1.06 -8.74 -5.50
CA CYS A 120 0.09 -7.74 -5.06
C CYS A 120 -1.07 -7.58 -6.05
N TYR A 121 -0.77 -7.51 -7.35
CA TYR A 121 -1.79 -7.47 -8.40
C TYR A 121 -2.69 -8.71 -8.35
N CYS A 122 -2.10 -9.91 -8.29
CA CYS A 122 -2.84 -11.16 -8.22
C CYS A 122 -3.73 -11.24 -6.97
N GLU A 123 -3.21 -10.84 -5.81
CA GLU A 123 -3.93 -10.82 -4.55
C GLU A 123 -5.11 -9.83 -4.58
N CYS A 124 -4.92 -8.63 -5.14
CA CYS A 124 -6.03 -7.70 -5.39
C CYS A 124 -7.09 -8.30 -6.32
N ARG A 125 -6.70 -8.98 -7.41
CA ARG A 125 -7.64 -9.65 -8.34
C ARG A 125 -8.43 -10.76 -7.64
N HIS A 126 -7.77 -11.58 -6.83
CA HIS A 126 -8.43 -12.63 -6.04
C HIS A 126 -9.42 -12.05 -5.02
N LEU A 127 -9.06 -10.96 -4.34
CA LEU A 127 -9.95 -10.28 -3.41
C LEU A 127 -11.15 -9.66 -4.14
N LEU A 128 -10.94 -9.08 -5.33
CA LEU A 128 -12.02 -8.56 -6.18
C LEU A 128 -13.02 -9.65 -6.56
N ASP A 129 -12.57 -10.83 -6.98
CA ASP A 129 -13.46 -11.95 -7.32
C ASP A 129 -14.36 -12.36 -6.14
N ARG A 130 -13.85 -12.19 -4.92
CA ARG A 130 -14.54 -12.60 -3.69
C ARG A 130 -15.56 -11.58 -3.22
N VAL A 131 -15.36 -10.29 -3.51
CA VAL A 131 -16.36 -9.25 -3.25
C VAL A 131 -17.37 -9.13 -4.40
N HIS A 132 -16.97 -9.42 -5.64
CA HIS A 132 -17.84 -9.39 -6.82
C HIS A 132 -19.06 -10.31 -6.64
N GLN A 133 -18.85 -11.52 -6.13
CA GLN A 133 -19.91 -12.50 -5.85
C GLN A 133 -21.02 -11.98 -4.90
N SER A 134 -20.78 -10.87 -4.20
CA SER A 134 -21.71 -10.32 -3.20
C SER A 134 -22.38 -9.01 -3.62
N GLY A 135 -22.16 -8.50 -4.84
CA GLY A 135 -22.62 -7.17 -5.23
C GLY A 135 -22.95 -7.02 -6.71
N ASN A 136 -23.59 -5.88 -7.03
CA ASN A 136 -24.05 -5.52 -8.38
C ASN A 136 -23.05 -4.64 -9.15
N THR A 137 -21.75 -4.69 -8.80
CA THR A 137 -20.73 -3.90 -9.48
C THR A 137 -20.29 -4.61 -10.75
N SER A 138 -20.32 -3.92 -11.89
CA SER A 138 -19.85 -4.52 -13.14
C SER A 138 -18.34 -4.78 -13.08
N ARG A 139 -17.92 -5.94 -13.59
CA ARG A 139 -16.51 -6.36 -13.63
C ARG A 139 -15.57 -5.32 -14.27
N ARG A 140 -16.07 -4.61 -15.30
CA ARG A 140 -15.34 -3.53 -15.96
C ARG A 140 -15.00 -2.39 -14.98
N ARG A 141 -15.92 -2.02 -14.09
CA ARG A 141 -15.69 -0.96 -13.09
C ARG A 141 -14.68 -1.39 -12.04
N GLU A 142 -14.72 -2.65 -11.60
CA GLU A 142 -13.70 -3.20 -10.69
C GLU A 142 -12.30 -3.09 -11.28
N LEU A 143 -12.15 -3.42 -12.56
CA LEU A 143 -10.88 -3.31 -13.27
C LEU A 143 -10.41 -1.86 -13.44
N ILE A 144 -11.33 -0.92 -13.66
CA ILE A 144 -11.01 0.51 -13.72
C ILE A 144 -10.48 0.98 -12.36
N PHE A 145 -11.18 0.70 -11.25
CA PHE A 145 -10.71 1.08 -9.92
C PHE A 145 -9.40 0.41 -9.53
N LEU A 146 -9.18 -0.84 -9.98
CA LEU A 146 -7.89 -1.50 -9.84
C LEU A 146 -6.79 -0.74 -10.59
N GLY A 147 -7.03 -0.37 -11.85
CA GLY A 147 -6.08 0.43 -12.63
C GLY A 147 -5.75 1.76 -11.97
N LEU A 148 -6.75 2.47 -11.43
CA LEU A 148 -6.54 3.73 -10.70
C LEU A 148 -5.74 3.53 -9.40
N ALA A 149 -6.03 2.48 -8.63
CA ALA A 149 -5.26 2.18 -7.42
C ALA A 149 -3.79 1.89 -7.72
N PHE A 150 -3.51 1.13 -8.79
CA PHE A 150 -2.14 0.89 -9.24
C PHE A 150 -1.48 2.14 -9.84
N ALA A 151 -2.24 3.01 -10.52
CA ALA A 151 -1.73 4.31 -10.96
C ALA A 151 -1.29 5.18 -9.77
N ALA A 152 -2.03 5.17 -8.67
CA ALA A 152 -1.65 5.89 -7.45
C ALA A 152 -0.36 5.35 -6.83
N GLY A 153 -0.16 4.02 -6.88
CA GLY A 153 1.02 3.34 -6.39
C GLY A 153 2.20 3.27 -7.36
N LEU A 154 2.05 3.72 -8.62
CA LEU A 154 3.04 3.50 -9.67
C LEU A 154 4.38 4.18 -9.37
N LEU A 155 4.39 5.51 -9.15
CA LEU A 155 5.64 6.24 -8.86
C LEU A 155 6.32 5.76 -7.57
N PRO A 156 5.59 5.53 -6.45
CA PRO A 156 6.14 4.86 -5.28
C PRO A 156 6.74 3.47 -5.57
N ALA A 157 6.07 2.63 -6.37
CA ALA A 157 6.55 1.29 -6.72
C ALA A 157 7.81 1.35 -7.59
N LEU A 158 7.87 2.27 -8.57
CA LEU A 158 9.06 2.49 -9.37
C LEU A 158 10.25 2.92 -8.49
N ASN A 159 10.01 3.82 -7.53
CA ASN A 159 11.03 4.20 -6.56
C ASN A 159 11.50 3.01 -5.72
N CYS A 160 10.57 2.13 -5.29
CA CYS A 160 10.93 0.92 -4.57
C CYS A 160 11.80 -0.02 -5.39
N LEU A 161 11.44 -0.27 -6.65
CA LEU A 161 12.20 -1.12 -7.56
C LEU A 161 13.60 -0.54 -7.80
N GLN A 162 13.67 0.75 -8.11
CA GLN A 162 14.91 1.44 -8.45
C GLN A 162 15.91 1.53 -7.29
N ARG A 163 15.41 1.78 -6.08
CA ARG A 163 16.23 2.00 -4.88
C ARG A 163 16.32 0.77 -3.98
N GLY A 164 15.72 -0.35 -4.38
CA GLY A 164 15.63 -1.57 -3.60
C GLY A 164 14.96 -1.41 -2.24
N GLN A 165 13.88 -0.63 -2.18
CA GLN A 165 13.11 -0.45 -0.95
C GLN A 165 12.22 -1.66 -0.66
N VAL A 166 11.99 -1.93 0.63
CA VAL A 166 11.22 -3.10 1.09
C VAL A 166 9.71 -3.03 0.88
N GLY A 167 9.17 -1.88 0.43
CA GLY A 167 7.72 -1.62 0.47
C GLY A 167 6.86 -2.67 -0.25
N LEU A 168 7.28 -3.15 -1.42
CA LEU A 168 6.58 -4.20 -2.17
C LEU A 168 6.62 -5.56 -1.46
N PHE A 169 7.76 -5.87 -0.84
CA PHE A 169 7.98 -7.07 -0.05
C PHE A 169 7.13 -7.07 1.24
N LEU A 170 6.75 -5.89 1.74
CA LEU A 170 5.80 -5.74 2.85
C LEU A 170 4.34 -5.86 2.40
N LEU A 171 3.96 -5.22 1.29
CA LEU A 171 2.56 -5.18 0.85
C LEU A 171 2.04 -6.55 0.42
N TYR A 172 2.84 -7.34 -0.30
CA TYR A 172 2.42 -8.66 -0.78
C TYR A 172 1.92 -9.60 0.34
N PRO A 173 2.70 -9.89 1.41
CA PRO A 173 2.25 -10.77 2.47
C PRO A 173 1.05 -10.20 3.26
N LEU A 174 0.91 -8.87 3.37
CA LEU A 174 -0.30 -8.26 3.94
C LEU A 174 -1.56 -8.56 3.14
N LEU A 175 -1.47 -8.52 1.80
CA LEU A 175 -2.58 -8.84 0.91
C LEU A 175 -2.88 -10.36 0.88
N LEU A 176 -1.83 -11.18 0.85
CA LEU A 176 -1.94 -12.64 0.96
C LEU A 176 -2.62 -13.05 2.27
N GLY A 177 -2.17 -12.49 3.39
CA GLY A 177 -2.72 -12.74 4.72
C GLY A 177 -4.21 -12.38 4.80
N VAL A 178 -4.60 -11.17 4.37
CA VAL A 178 -6.02 -10.78 4.40
C VAL A 178 -6.87 -11.63 3.45
N ARG A 179 -6.34 -12.05 2.28
CA ARG A 179 -7.03 -13.01 1.41
C ARG A 179 -7.29 -14.31 2.16
N LEU A 180 -6.25 -14.95 2.70
CA LEU A 180 -6.38 -16.22 3.43
C LEU A 180 -7.37 -16.12 4.60
N VAL A 181 -7.37 -14.98 5.31
CA VAL A 181 -8.38 -14.70 6.34
C VAL A 181 -9.78 -14.70 5.73
N LEU A 182 -10.04 -14.00 4.62
CA LEU A 182 -11.38 -13.77 4.07
C LEU A 182 -11.94 -14.91 3.20
N THR A 183 -11.08 -15.70 2.56
CA THR A 183 -11.51 -16.60 1.48
C THR A 183 -11.71 -18.04 1.90
N GLU A 184 -11.06 -18.45 2.98
CA GLU A 184 -10.88 -19.85 3.32
C GLU A 184 -11.76 -20.29 4.50
N LYS A 185 -12.11 -21.58 4.49
CA LYS A 185 -12.90 -22.24 5.55
C LYS A 185 -12.07 -23.21 6.39
N ASN A 186 -10.80 -23.42 6.03
CA ASN A 186 -9.92 -24.38 6.70
C ASN A 186 -9.13 -23.70 7.82
N SER A 187 -9.09 -24.32 8.99
CA SER A 187 -8.31 -23.88 10.15
C SER A 187 -6.83 -23.70 9.83
N HIS A 188 -6.23 -24.62 9.07
CA HIS A 188 -4.81 -24.54 8.70
C HIS A 188 -4.51 -23.28 7.87
N GLN A 189 -5.40 -22.89 6.96
CA GLN A 189 -5.21 -21.69 6.15
C GLN A 189 -5.33 -20.41 6.98
N TRP A 190 -6.19 -20.39 8.01
CA TRP A 190 -6.25 -19.27 8.95
C TRP A 190 -4.99 -19.14 9.81
N ILE A 191 -4.38 -20.25 10.22
CA ILE A 191 -3.07 -20.23 10.87
C ILE A 191 -2.03 -19.63 9.92
N TRP A 192 -1.94 -20.12 8.68
CA TRP A 192 -1.01 -19.57 7.69
C TRP A 192 -1.29 -18.11 7.34
N ALA A 193 -2.55 -17.67 7.44
CA ALA A 193 -2.90 -16.26 7.29
C ALA A 193 -2.25 -15.40 8.38
N GLY A 194 -2.33 -15.83 9.64
CA GLY A 194 -1.67 -15.16 10.76
C GLY A 194 -0.15 -15.13 10.60
N VAL A 195 0.46 -16.25 10.21
CA VAL A 195 1.91 -16.32 9.94
C VAL A 195 2.29 -15.31 8.84
N ALA A 196 1.59 -15.32 7.70
CA ALA A 196 1.84 -14.41 6.59
C ALA A 196 1.67 -12.93 6.98
N LEU A 197 0.68 -12.59 7.80
CA LEU A 197 0.47 -11.22 8.30
C LEU A 197 1.60 -10.74 9.22
N MET A 198 2.24 -11.65 9.96
CA MET A 198 3.29 -11.28 10.91
C MET A 198 4.66 -11.07 10.25
N LEU A 199 4.91 -11.70 9.10
CA LEU A 199 6.15 -11.53 8.33
C LEU A 199 6.49 -10.05 8.03
N PRO A 200 5.61 -9.22 7.44
CA PRO A 200 5.93 -7.83 7.15
C PRO A 200 6.21 -7.01 8.41
N VAL A 201 5.60 -7.35 9.54
CA VAL A 201 5.85 -6.68 10.83
C VAL A 201 7.23 -7.02 11.39
N ALA A 202 7.69 -8.26 11.20
CA ALA A 202 9.03 -8.71 11.56
C ALA A 202 10.12 -8.17 10.62
N ILE A 203 9.77 -7.79 9.39
CA ILE A 203 10.69 -7.11 8.47
C ILE A 203 10.75 -5.62 8.78
N LYS A 204 9.63 -4.99 9.13
CA LYS A 204 9.55 -3.58 9.50
C LYS A 204 8.38 -3.40 10.44
N LEU A 205 8.52 -2.68 11.55
CA LEU A 205 7.43 -2.57 12.53
C LEU A 205 6.18 -1.83 11.99
N THR A 206 6.33 -0.99 10.96
CA THR A 206 5.27 -0.12 10.41
C THR A 206 3.93 -0.84 10.11
N PRO A 207 3.89 -2.06 9.52
CA PRO A 207 2.65 -2.78 9.26
C PRO A 207 1.98 -3.41 10.49
N ALA A 208 2.48 -3.20 11.72
CA ALA A 208 1.83 -3.70 12.92
C ALA A 208 0.38 -3.19 13.06
N LEU A 209 0.14 -1.92 12.70
CA LEU A 209 -1.18 -1.29 12.80
C LEU A 209 -2.27 -1.98 11.96
N PRO A 210 -2.10 -2.21 10.63
CA PRO A 210 -3.11 -2.93 9.86
C PRO A 210 -3.34 -4.36 10.34
N VAL A 211 -2.30 -5.05 10.80
CA VAL A 211 -2.43 -6.41 11.38
C VAL A 211 -3.24 -6.38 12.68
N ALA A 212 -2.94 -5.46 13.59
CA ALA A 212 -3.69 -5.28 14.83
C ALA A 212 -5.15 -4.89 14.57
N CYS A 213 -5.39 -4.00 13.59
CA CYS A 213 -6.74 -3.61 13.19
C CYS A 213 -7.55 -4.81 12.67
N LEU A 214 -6.94 -5.68 11.84
CA LEU A 214 -7.60 -6.89 11.36
C LEU A 214 -7.90 -7.88 12.48
N ALA A 215 -6.95 -8.10 13.40
CA ALA A 215 -7.16 -8.94 14.58
C ALA A 215 -8.29 -8.40 15.47
N GLY A 216 -8.35 -7.08 15.69
CA GLY A 216 -9.44 -6.41 16.41
C GLY A 216 -10.79 -6.59 15.74
N MET A 217 -10.88 -6.45 14.41
CA MET A 217 -12.12 -6.73 13.67
C MET A 217 -12.57 -8.18 13.82
N LEU A 218 -11.64 -9.15 13.80
CA LEU A 218 -11.94 -10.57 14.01
C LEU A 218 -12.38 -10.86 15.45
N LEU A 219 -11.79 -10.20 16.45
CA LEU A 219 -12.21 -10.31 17.84
C LEU A 219 -13.64 -9.82 18.03
N VAL A 220 -13.96 -8.62 17.54
CA VAL A 220 -15.32 -8.07 17.60
C VAL A 220 -16.32 -9.05 16.96
N GLN A 221 -15.96 -9.66 15.83
CA GLN A 221 -16.78 -10.67 15.18
C GLN A 221 -16.94 -11.95 15.99
N ALA A 222 -15.88 -12.45 16.62
CA ALA A 222 -15.94 -13.63 17.47
C ALA A 222 -16.81 -13.40 18.72
N VAL A 223 -16.82 -12.18 19.26
CA VAL A 223 -17.69 -11.76 20.37
C VAL A 223 -19.14 -11.70 19.91
N LEU A 224 -19.42 -10.99 18.81
CA LEU A 224 -20.78 -10.81 18.30
C LEU A 224 -21.36 -12.08 17.65
N ARG A 225 -20.52 -13.02 17.21
CA ARG A 225 -20.90 -14.20 16.43
C ARG A 225 -20.08 -15.42 16.86
N PRO A 226 -20.58 -16.21 17.83
CA PRO A 226 -19.83 -17.34 18.39
C PRO A 226 -19.32 -18.36 17.37
N HIS A 227 -20.04 -18.58 16.26
CA HIS A 227 -19.60 -19.49 15.19
C HIS A 227 -18.32 -19.01 14.45
N LEU A 228 -17.91 -17.75 14.61
CA LEU A 228 -16.67 -17.20 14.06
C LEU A 228 -15.49 -17.24 15.05
N ARG A 229 -15.70 -17.70 16.30
CA ARG A 229 -14.62 -17.87 17.28
C ARG A 229 -13.48 -18.76 16.80
N PRO A 230 -13.71 -19.89 16.10
CA PRO A 230 -12.60 -20.70 15.58
C PRO A 230 -11.71 -19.90 14.63
N ARG A 231 -12.31 -19.09 13.75
CA ARG A 231 -11.55 -18.25 12.82
C ARG A 231 -10.65 -17.26 13.54
N PHE A 232 -11.19 -16.54 14.53
CA PHE A 232 -10.37 -15.66 15.36
C PHE A 232 -9.26 -16.44 16.07
N ALA A 233 -9.58 -17.56 16.72
CA ALA A 233 -8.61 -18.37 17.44
C ALA A 233 -7.47 -18.88 16.55
N PHE A 234 -7.78 -19.40 15.36
CA PHE A 234 -6.77 -19.91 14.43
C PHE A 234 -5.92 -18.81 13.80
N VAL A 235 -6.50 -17.65 13.45
CA VAL A 235 -5.72 -16.49 12.98
C VAL A 235 -4.80 -15.99 14.09
N THR A 236 -5.30 -15.84 15.32
CA THR A 236 -4.49 -15.43 16.48
C THR A 236 -3.39 -16.44 16.79
N GLY A 237 -3.69 -17.74 16.75
CA GLY A 237 -2.68 -18.80 16.86
C GLY A 237 -1.61 -18.69 15.76
N GLY A 238 -2.03 -18.37 14.53
CA GLY A 238 -1.13 -18.06 13.42
C GLY A 238 -0.27 -16.82 13.63
N LEU A 239 -0.82 -15.75 14.23
CA LEU A 239 -0.07 -14.54 14.57
C LEU A 239 0.98 -14.83 15.64
N ILE A 240 0.61 -15.55 16.71
CA ILE A 240 1.53 -15.98 17.77
C ILE A 240 2.64 -16.86 17.17
N LEU A 241 2.27 -17.86 16.36
CA LEU A 241 3.24 -18.70 15.66
C LEU A 241 4.14 -17.86 14.74
N GLY A 242 3.59 -16.87 14.04
CA GLY A 242 4.33 -15.93 13.21
C GLY A 242 5.33 -15.11 14.03
N VAL A 243 4.96 -14.63 15.22
CA VAL A 243 5.90 -13.92 16.13
C VAL A 243 7.03 -14.86 16.53
N LEU A 244 6.70 -16.06 17.01
CA LEU A 244 7.69 -17.07 17.41
C LEU A 244 8.65 -17.42 16.26
N LEU A 245 8.12 -17.67 15.06
CA LEU A 245 8.94 -18.00 13.89
C LEU A 245 9.81 -16.83 13.45
N HIS A 246 9.21 -15.66 13.24
CA HIS A 246 9.86 -14.55 12.54
C HIS A 246 10.76 -13.71 13.43
N PHE A 247 10.41 -13.50 14.72
CA PHE A 247 11.28 -12.74 15.62
C PHE A 247 12.30 -13.62 16.35
N PHE A 248 11.98 -14.90 16.58
CA PHE A 248 12.78 -15.75 17.45
C PHE A 248 13.42 -16.92 16.70
N LEU A 249 12.63 -17.89 16.25
CA LEU A 249 13.16 -19.18 15.78
C LEU A 249 14.02 -19.06 14.51
N ILE A 250 13.57 -18.32 13.50
CA ILE A 250 14.33 -18.17 12.24
C ILE A 250 15.63 -17.40 12.48
N PRO A 251 15.63 -16.19 13.07
CA PRO A 251 16.89 -15.50 13.35
C PRO A 251 17.81 -16.28 14.29
N ALA A 252 17.29 -16.82 15.40
CA ALA A 252 18.07 -17.59 16.35
C ALA A 252 18.66 -18.88 15.76
N SER A 253 18.04 -19.48 14.74
CA SER A 253 18.60 -20.64 14.05
C SER A 253 19.90 -20.32 13.30
N LEU A 254 20.10 -19.05 12.90
CA LEU A 254 21.31 -18.61 12.20
C LEU A 254 22.33 -18.00 13.16
N VAL A 255 21.89 -17.17 14.11
CA VAL A 255 22.80 -16.38 14.97
C VAL A 255 22.92 -16.89 16.41
N GLY A 256 22.10 -17.87 16.80
CA GLY A 256 21.96 -18.33 18.19
C GLY A 256 20.92 -17.55 18.99
N TRP A 257 20.35 -18.19 20.02
CA TRP A 257 19.24 -17.65 20.80
C TRP A 257 19.59 -16.35 21.55
N ASN A 258 20.67 -16.37 22.34
CA ASN A 258 21.08 -15.22 23.15
C ASN A 258 21.43 -14.02 22.27
N ARG A 259 22.17 -14.24 21.18
CA ARG A 259 22.57 -13.18 20.25
C ARG A 259 21.37 -12.55 19.53
N ASN A 260 20.37 -13.35 19.15
CA ASN A 260 19.15 -12.79 18.59
C ASN A 260 18.38 -11.93 19.61
N LEU A 261 18.33 -12.34 20.89
CA LEU A 261 17.73 -11.51 21.94
C LEU A 261 18.49 -10.19 22.14
N GLU A 262 19.82 -10.22 22.11
CA GLU A 262 20.65 -9.00 22.11
C GLU A 262 20.32 -8.10 20.92
N PHE A 263 20.24 -8.64 19.70
CA PHE A 263 19.88 -7.84 18.53
C PHE A 263 18.46 -7.26 18.58
N LEU A 264 17.51 -7.98 19.19
CA LEU A 264 16.16 -7.45 19.42
C LEU A 264 16.16 -6.33 20.47
N ASP A 265 16.96 -6.44 21.51
CA ASP A 265 17.13 -5.39 22.53
C ASP A 265 17.81 -4.16 21.92
N THR A 266 18.91 -4.32 21.18
CA THR A 266 19.57 -3.25 20.42
C THR A 266 18.60 -2.57 19.46
N PHE A 267 17.81 -3.34 18.69
CA PHE A 267 16.77 -2.80 17.82
C PHE A 267 15.76 -1.95 18.60
N HIS A 268 15.26 -2.46 19.73
CA HIS A 268 14.29 -1.74 20.54
C HIS A 268 14.86 -0.43 21.08
N ASN A 269 16.07 -0.48 21.66
CA ASN A 269 16.69 0.63 22.37
C ASN A 269 17.31 1.69 21.45
N ASN A 270 17.80 1.29 20.26
CA ASN A 270 18.46 2.20 19.32
C ASN A 270 17.57 2.63 18.17
N VAL A 271 16.64 1.78 17.73
CA VAL A 271 15.80 2.07 16.58
C VAL A 271 14.37 2.40 17.01
N SER A 272 13.69 1.51 17.73
CA SER A 272 12.25 1.64 17.99
C SER A 272 11.88 2.73 19.01
N SER A 273 12.70 2.94 20.04
CA SER A 273 12.43 3.94 21.08
C SER A 273 12.82 5.36 20.65
N LYS A 274 13.88 5.48 19.83
CA LYS A 274 14.43 6.77 19.34
C LYS A 274 13.61 7.40 18.22
N VAL A 275 12.60 6.71 17.66
CA VAL A 275 11.73 7.27 16.59
C VAL A 275 10.83 8.42 17.07
N ASN A 276 10.85 8.80 18.35
CA ASN A 276 10.22 10.03 18.83
C ASN A 276 11.21 11.20 19.00
N ASP A 277 12.51 10.90 19.11
CA ASP A 277 13.58 11.90 19.26
C ASP A 277 14.24 12.21 17.91
N VAL A 278 13.42 12.26 16.87
CA VAL A 278 13.79 12.10 15.45
C VAL A 278 14.55 13.29 14.85
N ARG A 279 15.00 14.21 15.71
CA ARG A 279 15.74 15.41 15.33
C ARG A 279 17.21 15.34 15.73
N SER A 280 17.65 14.29 16.45
CA SER A 280 19.08 13.99 16.49
C SER A 280 19.49 13.32 15.17
N ASP A 281 20.67 13.66 14.66
CA ASP A 281 21.19 13.18 13.37
C ASP A 281 21.56 11.69 13.37
N ASP A 282 21.41 11.01 14.50
CA ASP A 282 22.16 9.78 14.81
C ASP A 282 21.72 8.53 14.04
N PHE A 283 20.47 8.42 13.55
CA PHE A 283 19.98 7.09 13.11
C PHE A 283 18.97 7.05 11.93
N GLY A 284 18.36 8.16 11.52
CA GLY A 284 17.23 8.15 10.57
C GLY A 284 17.44 8.89 9.24
N GLY A 285 18.58 9.55 9.10
CA GLY A 285 18.74 10.69 8.18
C GLY A 285 17.80 11.85 8.55
N HIS A 286 17.88 12.95 7.80
CA HIS A 286 17.13 14.17 8.10
C HIS A 286 15.61 13.93 8.05
N VAL A 287 14.97 13.69 9.20
CA VAL A 287 13.53 13.36 9.29
C VAL A 287 12.66 14.53 8.87
N ALA A 288 13.18 15.74 9.03
CA ALA A 288 12.54 16.92 8.51
C ALA A 288 12.68 17.08 6.98
N SER A 289 13.23 16.12 6.22
CA SER A 289 13.36 16.19 4.75
C SER A 289 12.02 16.27 4.01
N LYS A 290 11.96 16.98 2.86
CA LYS A 290 10.77 17.08 1.99
C LYS A 290 10.32 15.73 1.43
N ARG A 291 11.19 14.72 1.46
CA ARG A 291 10.88 13.35 1.07
C ARG A 291 10.11 12.57 2.15
N ASN A 292 10.18 13.01 3.41
CA ASN A 292 9.33 12.48 4.47
C ASN A 292 7.98 13.20 4.43
N GLN A 293 6.91 12.45 4.28
CA GLN A 293 5.54 12.94 4.17
C GLN A 293 4.65 12.29 5.23
N SER A 294 5.22 11.98 6.41
CA SER A 294 4.42 11.67 7.59
C SER A 294 3.59 12.90 8.00
N LEU A 295 2.47 12.69 8.71
CA LEU A 295 1.66 13.81 9.21
C LEU A 295 2.52 14.82 9.99
N SER A 296 3.38 14.35 10.91
CA SER A 296 4.20 15.26 11.72
C SER A 296 5.14 16.09 10.87
N ASN A 297 5.86 15.49 9.92
CA ASN A 297 6.77 16.27 9.08
C ASN A 297 6.02 17.18 8.12
N ALA A 298 4.92 16.71 7.55
CA ALA A 298 4.11 17.49 6.62
C ALA A 298 3.50 18.72 7.30
N ALA A 299 2.96 18.56 8.51
CA ALA A 299 2.46 19.67 9.31
C ALA A 299 3.58 20.60 9.78
N TYR A 300 4.73 20.06 10.21
CA TYR A 300 5.91 20.83 10.58
C TYR A 300 6.35 21.75 9.44
N ARG A 301 6.52 21.19 8.24
CA ARG A 301 6.94 21.96 7.06
C ARG A 301 5.89 22.97 6.62
N CYS A 302 4.61 22.57 6.54
CA CYS A 302 3.53 23.48 6.18
C CYS A 302 3.40 24.64 7.17
N GLY A 303 3.43 24.36 8.48
CA GLY A 303 3.33 25.38 9.52
C GLY A 303 4.49 26.38 9.47
N ASN A 304 5.72 25.90 9.27
CA ASN A 304 6.88 26.77 9.12
C ASN A 304 6.83 27.59 7.81
N TRP A 305 6.39 26.97 6.71
CA TRP A 305 6.17 27.68 5.45
C TRP A 305 5.12 28.79 5.59
N VAL A 306 3.98 28.52 6.24
CA VAL A 306 2.95 29.54 6.53
C VAL A 306 3.53 30.65 7.42
N ALA A 307 4.26 30.31 8.48
CA ALA A 307 4.87 31.29 9.37
C ALA A 307 5.86 32.20 8.64
N ALA A 308 6.72 31.63 7.79
CA ALA A 308 7.67 32.38 6.96
C ALA A 308 6.94 33.34 6.01
N ARG A 309 5.89 32.86 5.32
CA ARG A 309 5.11 33.68 4.37
C ARG A 309 4.33 34.82 5.03
N LEU A 310 3.97 34.66 6.30
CA LEU A 310 3.30 35.67 7.09
C LEU A 310 4.28 36.57 7.87
N GLY A 311 5.60 36.40 7.71
CA GLY A 311 6.61 37.17 8.45
C GLY A 311 6.63 36.87 9.96
N MET A 312 6.09 35.73 10.39
CA MET A 312 6.02 35.29 11.79
C MET A 312 7.14 34.31 12.19
N GLY A 313 8.05 34.01 11.28
CA GLY A 313 9.15 33.07 11.49
C GLY A 313 10.26 33.25 10.45
N PRO A 314 11.40 32.56 10.64
CA PRO A 314 12.50 32.57 9.69
C PRO A 314 12.13 31.78 8.41
N ASP A 315 13.01 31.75 7.41
CA ASP A 315 12.80 30.98 6.17
C ASP A 315 12.57 29.49 6.47
N ASP A 316 11.52 28.92 5.87
CA ASP A 316 11.19 27.50 6.05
C ASP A 316 12.21 26.55 5.41
N LEU A 317 13.08 27.05 4.52
CA LEU A 317 14.22 26.28 4.01
C LEU A 317 15.21 25.86 5.10
N LEU A 318 15.26 26.58 6.22
CA LEU A 318 16.06 26.18 7.38
C LEU A 318 15.59 24.85 7.99
N ALA A 319 14.39 24.37 7.64
CA ALA A 319 13.92 23.05 8.01
C ALA A 319 14.72 21.90 7.37
N GLU A 320 15.66 22.18 6.46
CA GLU A 320 16.59 21.19 5.87
C GLU A 320 17.97 21.18 6.54
N THR A 321 18.19 22.08 7.49
CA THR A 321 19.45 22.19 8.23
C THR A 321 19.20 21.88 9.70
N PRO A 322 19.83 20.82 10.25
CA PRO A 322 19.72 20.48 11.67
C PRO A 322 20.11 21.65 12.59
N GLY A 323 19.56 21.69 13.80
CA GLY A 323 19.90 22.67 14.84
C GLY A 323 19.14 24.00 14.79
N ASN A 324 18.41 24.31 13.72
CA ASN A 324 17.59 25.53 13.65
C ASN A 324 16.29 25.37 14.44
N GLN A 325 15.99 26.32 15.32
CA GLN A 325 14.69 26.40 15.98
C GLN A 325 13.67 27.11 15.09
N LEU A 326 12.60 26.40 14.73
CA LEU A 326 11.49 26.88 13.93
C LEU A 326 10.18 26.93 14.75
N PRO A 327 9.19 27.74 14.35
CA PRO A 327 7.93 27.88 15.10
C PRO A 327 7.22 26.55 15.43
N MET A 328 7.29 25.57 14.53
CA MET A 328 6.71 24.24 14.71
C MET A 328 7.54 23.30 15.62
N ASP A 329 8.64 23.76 16.21
CA ASP A 329 9.36 23.04 17.26
C ASP A 329 8.76 23.21 18.66
N ARG A 330 7.81 24.14 18.80
CA ARG A 330 7.17 24.42 20.09
C ARG A 330 6.43 23.17 20.61
N PRO A 331 6.47 22.89 21.93
CA PRO A 331 5.79 21.74 22.52
C PRO A 331 4.29 21.66 22.19
N ALA A 332 3.61 22.81 22.05
CA ALA A 332 2.19 22.87 21.69
C ALA A 332 1.90 22.28 20.29
N ALA A 333 2.81 22.47 19.32
CA ALA A 333 2.67 21.90 17.98
C ALA A 333 2.79 20.36 18.03
N ASN A 334 3.79 19.85 18.76
CA ASN A 334 3.98 18.42 18.99
C ASN A 334 2.79 17.78 19.71
N LEU A 335 2.26 18.43 20.75
CA LEU A 335 1.07 17.97 21.47
C LEU A 335 -0.15 17.92 20.54
N THR A 336 -0.35 18.94 19.71
CA THR A 336 -1.45 18.97 18.73
C THR A 336 -1.35 17.81 17.75
N LEU A 337 -0.15 17.54 17.23
CA LEU A 337 0.09 16.41 16.32
C LEU A 337 -0.16 15.06 16.99
N LEU A 338 0.23 14.92 18.25
CA LEU A 338 -0.05 13.71 19.03
C LEU A 338 -1.57 13.50 19.22
N VAL A 339 -2.32 14.57 19.51
CA VAL A 339 -3.78 14.52 19.61
C VAL A 339 -4.40 14.09 18.27
N ILE A 340 -3.96 14.68 17.14
CA ILE A 340 -4.47 14.31 15.80
C ILE A 340 -4.20 12.83 15.49
N ARG A 341 -3.03 12.29 15.86
CA ARG A 341 -2.72 10.86 15.71
C ARG A 341 -3.63 9.98 16.57
N GLY A 342 -3.89 10.39 17.82
CA GLY A 342 -4.85 9.72 18.69
C GLY A 342 -6.26 9.71 18.07
N LEU A 343 -6.72 10.84 17.54
CA LEU A 343 -8.00 10.95 16.83
C LEU A 343 -8.04 10.08 15.57
N ALA A 344 -6.94 9.97 14.83
CA ALA A 344 -6.85 9.07 13.67
C ALA A 344 -7.01 7.60 14.06
N LEU A 345 -6.40 7.16 15.17
CA LEU A 345 -6.58 5.81 15.70
C LEU A 345 -8.01 5.56 16.18
N LEU A 346 -8.63 6.52 16.84
CA LEU A 346 -10.04 6.44 17.26
C LEU A 346 -10.99 6.36 16.06
N ALA A 347 -10.78 7.20 15.04
CA ALA A 347 -11.56 7.19 13.81
C ALA A 347 -11.42 5.85 13.06
N LEU A 348 -10.20 5.29 13.00
CA LEU A 348 -9.98 3.95 12.46
C LEU A 348 -10.73 2.89 13.27
N GLY A 349 -10.63 2.92 14.60
CA GLY A 349 -11.31 1.98 15.48
C GLY A 349 -12.83 1.99 15.28
N ALA A 350 -13.44 3.18 15.22
CA ALA A 350 -14.86 3.36 14.97
C ALA A 350 -15.28 2.84 13.58
N ALA A 351 -14.54 3.21 12.53
CA ALA A 351 -14.80 2.78 11.16
C ALA A 351 -14.66 1.25 11.02
N SER A 352 -13.61 0.66 11.61
CA SER A 352 -13.37 -0.79 11.59
C SER A 352 -14.41 -1.56 12.39
N TYR A 353 -14.85 -1.05 13.54
CA TYR A 353 -15.96 -1.63 14.30
C TYR A 353 -17.25 -1.65 13.46
N LYS A 354 -17.61 -0.52 12.84
CA LYS A 354 -18.81 -0.45 11.99
C LYS A 354 -18.68 -1.32 10.73
N ALA A 355 -17.50 -1.36 10.10
CA ALA A 355 -17.24 -2.21 8.95
C ALA A 355 -17.34 -3.69 9.30
N CYS A 356 -16.79 -4.10 10.45
CA CYS A 356 -16.80 -5.50 10.83
C CYS A 356 -18.21 -5.95 11.21
N THR A 357 -19.01 -5.13 11.91
CA THR A 357 -20.39 -5.48 12.27
C THR A 357 -21.29 -5.68 11.05
N ARG A 358 -21.05 -4.95 9.95
CA ARG A 358 -21.68 -5.19 8.64
C ARG A 358 -21.22 -6.53 8.07
N ARG A 359 -22.15 -7.37 7.60
CA ARG A 359 -21.85 -8.67 6.93
C ARG A 359 -21.28 -8.48 5.51
N ASP A 360 -20.57 -7.37 5.26
CA ASP A 360 -20.04 -6.99 3.95
C ASP A 360 -18.52 -7.07 3.93
N ARG A 361 -17.98 -8.02 3.16
CA ARG A 361 -16.53 -8.21 3.00
C ARG A 361 -15.85 -7.00 2.36
N LEU A 362 -16.55 -6.24 1.53
CA LEU A 362 -15.98 -5.06 0.89
C LEU A 362 -15.75 -3.94 1.91
N ALA A 363 -16.67 -3.77 2.88
CA ALA A 363 -16.47 -2.85 3.99
C ALA A 363 -15.25 -3.23 4.84
N TRP A 364 -15.04 -4.52 5.09
CA TRP A 364 -13.86 -5.02 5.81
C TRP A 364 -12.55 -4.71 5.08
N LEU A 365 -12.52 -4.94 3.77
CA LEU A 365 -11.35 -4.65 2.95
C LEU A 365 -11.08 -3.14 2.86
N ALA A 366 -12.13 -2.31 2.82
CA ALA A 366 -12.00 -0.86 2.91
C ALA A 366 -11.41 -0.43 4.26
N ALA A 367 -11.90 -0.98 5.39
CA ALA A 367 -11.36 -0.72 6.72
C ALA A 367 -9.89 -1.15 6.85
N TYR A 368 -9.55 -2.35 6.36
CA TYR A 368 -8.18 -2.84 6.36
C TYR A 368 -7.25 -1.97 5.48
N GLY A 369 -7.72 -1.57 4.30
CA GLY A 369 -7.00 -0.62 3.45
C GLY A 369 -6.77 0.73 4.13
N LEU A 370 -7.77 1.25 4.85
CA LEU A 370 -7.62 2.46 5.68
C LEU A 370 -6.63 2.25 6.82
N ALA A 371 -6.59 1.07 7.44
CA ALA A 371 -5.62 0.74 8.48
C ALA A 371 -4.17 0.74 7.94
N ILE A 372 -3.98 0.32 6.69
CA ILE A 372 -2.69 0.43 6.00
C ILE A 372 -2.33 1.91 5.78
N VAL A 373 -3.27 2.74 5.31
CA VAL A 373 -3.04 4.18 5.14
C VAL A 373 -2.78 4.90 6.46
N ALA A 374 -3.43 4.48 7.54
CA ALA A 374 -3.25 5.04 8.88
C ALA A 374 -1.80 4.95 9.36
N THR A 375 -1.02 3.98 8.86
CA THR A 375 0.41 3.89 9.17
C THR A 375 1.17 5.16 8.79
N PHE A 376 0.78 5.87 7.72
CA PHE A 376 1.43 7.12 7.29
C PHE A 376 1.03 8.33 8.13
N VAL A 377 -0.16 8.28 8.71
CA VAL A 377 -0.71 9.33 9.58
C VAL A 377 -0.10 9.20 10.99
N VAL A 378 0.01 7.98 11.49
CA VAL A 378 0.48 7.69 12.85
C VAL A 378 2.00 7.62 12.94
N SER A 379 2.66 7.07 11.92
CA SER A 379 4.13 6.95 11.91
C SER A 379 4.80 8.33 11.88
N PRO A 380 5.92 8.52 12.59
CA PRO A 380 6.77 9.71 12.46
C PRO A 380 7.52 9.79 11.13
N VAL A 381 7.66 8.67 10.41
CA VAL A 381 8.34 8.62 9.11
C VAL A 381 7.44 7.96 8.08
N ALA A 382 7.16 8.68 6.99
CA ALA A 382 6.48 8.16 5.81
C ALA A 382 7.15 8.68 4.54
N ARG A 383 8.17 7.99 4.02
CA ARG A 383 8.86 8.43 2.80
C ARG A 383 8.00 8.15 1.56
N GLY A 384 8.21 8.92 0.49
CA GLY A 384 7.40 8.85 -0.75
C GLY A 384 7.16 7.42 -1.29
N HIS A 385 8.15 6.53 -1.18
CA HIS A 385 8.01 5.15 -1.65
C HIS A 385 7.09 4.26 -0.77
N TYR A 386 6.83 4.64 0.49
CA TYR A 386 5.86 3.92 1.33
C TYR A 386 4.43 4.05 0.80
N PHE A 387 4.12 5.11 0.06
CA PHE A 387 2.78 5.39 -0.44
C PHE A 387 2.27 4.37 -1.47
N LEU A 388 3.10 3.39 -1.91
CA LEU A 388 2.57 2.22 -2.62
C LEU A 388 1.53 1.45 -1.79
N MET A 389 1.59 1.51 -0.46
CA MET A 389 0.60 0.82 0.38
C MET A 389 -0.78 1.52 0.37
N TRP A 390 -0.95 2.60 -0.40
CA TRP A 390 -2.27 3.14 -0.73
C TRP A 390 -3.11 2.24 -1.63
N ILE A 391 -2.51 1.34 -2.41
CA ILE A 391 -3.22 0.48 -3.36
C ILE A 391 -4.49 -0.16 -2.75
N PRO A 392 -4.44 -0.91 -1.62
CA PRO A 392 -5.64 -1.51 -1.04
C PRO A 392 -6.67 -0.48 -0.56
N GLY A 393 -6.24 0.60 0.10
CA GLY A 393 -7.14 1.65 0.58
C GLY A 393 -7.88 2.34 -0.57
N SER A 394 -7.14 2.77 -1.58
CA SER A 394 -7.67 3.42 -2.79
C SER A 394 -8.63 2.50 -3.56
N LEU A 395 -8.30 1.21 -3.67
CA LEU A 395 -9.14 0.24 -4.38
C LEU A 395 -10.46 -0.03 -3.64
N PHE A 396 -10.37 -0.53 -2.41
CA PHE A 396 -11.53 -1.10 -1.73
C PHE A 396 -12.46 -0.03 -1.18
N LEU A 397 -11.95 1.13 -0.75
CA LEU A 397 -12.81 2.24 -0.32
C LEU A 397 -13.62 2.81 -1.49
N SER A 398 -13.00 2.98 -2.67
CA SER A 398 -13.67 3.48 -3.87
C SER A 398 -14.75 2.51 -4.36
N LEU A 399 -14.46 1.20 -4.35
CA LEU A 399 -15.45 0.18 -4.69
C LEU A 399 -16.59 0.11 -3.68
N TRP A 400 -16.28 0.28 -2.40
CA TRP A 400 -17.29 0.32 -1.36
C TRP A 400 -18.23 1.52 -1.55
N MET A 401 -17.69 2.72 -1.77
CA MET A 401 -18.45 3.92 -2.15
C MET A 401 -19.32 3.70 -3.38
N TRP A 402 -18.76 3.04 -4.41
CA TRP A 402 -19.50 2.71 -5.62
C TRP A 402 -20.73 1.85 -5.32
N ARG A 403 -20.55 0.83 -4.46
CA ARG A 403 -21.62 -0.06 -4.03
C ARG A 403 -22.68 0.65 -3.19
N GLN A 404 -22.31 1.68 -2.43
CA GLN A 404 -23.26 2.53 -1.69
C GLN A 404 -23.96 3.58 -2.58
N HIS A 405 -23.92 3.43 -3.90
CA HIS A 405 -24.47 4.37 -4.89
C HIS A 405 -23.87 5.79 -4.83
N GLN A 406 -22.73 5.97 -4.15
CA GLN A 406 -22.03 7.25 -4.04
C GLN A 406 -20.98 7.38 -5.15
N HIS A 407 -21.42 7.31 -6.41
CA HIS A 407 -20.54 7.21 -7.57
C HIS A 407 -19.55 8.37 -7.71
N ARG A 408 -19.98 9.61 -7.41
CA ARG A 408 -19.09 10.78 -7.46
C ARG A 408 -17.99 10.69 -6.40
N VAL A 409 -18.34 10.32 -5.18
CA VAL A 409 -17.40 10.15 -4.07
C VAL A 409 -16.40 9.04 -4.38
N ALA A 410 -16.85 7.91 -4.93
CA ALA A 410 -15.98 6.81 -5.36
C ALA A 410 -14.88 7.27 -6.33
N TRP A 411 -15.22 8.10 -7.31
CA TRP A 411 -14.24 8.66 -8.25
C TRP A 411 -13.26 9.61 -7.58
N HIS A 412 -13.72 10.52 -6.72
CA HIS A 412 -12.83 11.41 -5.99
C HIS A 412 -11.87 10.64 -5.09
N VAL A 413 -12.37 9.65 -4.35
CA VAL A 413 -11.54 8.80 -3.47
C VAL A 413 -10.47 8.04 -4.27
N ALA A 414 -10.76 7.61 -5.50
CA ALA A 414 -9.80 6.91 -6.35
C ALA A 414 -8.77 7.84 -7.03
N ILE A 415 -9.17 9.07 -7.39
CA ILE A 415 -8.33 10.01 -8.15
C ILE A 415 -7.36 10.78 -7.25
N TRP A 416 -7.82 11.21 -6.07
CA TRP A 416 -7.00 12.01 -5.16
C TRP A 416 -5.66 11.37 -4.82
N PRO A 417 -5.58 10.05 -4.57
CA PRO A 417 -4.32 9.37 -4.38
C PRO A 417 -3.32 9.56 -5.53
N ILE A 418 -3.78 9.48 -6.77
CA ILE A 418 -2.97 9.66 -7.98
C ILE A 418 -2.44 11.10 -8.05
N VAL A 419 -3.30 12.08 -7.81
CA VAL A 419 -2.93 13.50 -7.86
C VAL A 419 -1.87 13.81 -6.81
N LEU A 420 -2.07 13.38 -5.57
CA LEU A 420 -1.15 13.66 -4.47
C LEU A 420 0.22 13.00 -4.67
N THR A 421 0.27 11.73 -5.10
CA THR A 421 1.55 11.05 -5.37
C THR A 421 2.24 11.64 -6.59
N THR A 422 1.51 11.96 -7.67
CA THR A 422 2.09 12.59 -8.86
C THR A 422 2.70 13.95 -8.54
N LEU A 423 1.95 14.82 -7.84
CA LEU A 423 2.46 16.14 -7.43
C LEU A 423 3.71 16.03 -6.54
N HIS A 424 3.73 15.05 -5.62
CA HIS A 424 4.91 14.85 -4.77
C HIS A 424 6.17 14.49 -5.57
N TYR A 425 6.05 13.64 -6.58
CA TYR A 425 7.20 13.18 -7.36
C TYR A 425 7.61 14.19 -8.45
N VAL A 426 6.66 14.85 -9.11
CA VAL A 426 6.93 15.80 -10.20
C VAL A 426 7.30 17.19 -9.67
N ALA A 427 6.72 17.61 -8.55
CA ALA A 427 6.92 18.93 -7.96
C ALA A 427 7.45 18.83 -6.53
N LEU A 428 8.42 17.95 -6.28
CA LEU A 428 8.95 17.65 -4.94
C LEU A 428 9.38 18.91 -4.17
N ASP A 429 10.02 19.86 -4.85
CA ASP A 429 10.50 21.11 -4.24
C ASP A 429 9.39 22.06 -3.80
N TYR A 430 8.18 21.89 -4.34
CA TYR A 430 7.01 22.68 -3.97
C TYR A 430 6.07 21.85 -3.09
N ALA A 431 5.53 20.75 -3.64
CA ALA A 431 4.57 19.88 -2.97
C ALA A 431 5.19 19.17 -1.75
N GLY A 432 6.43 18.71 -1.87
CA GLY A 432 7.15 18.10 -0.74
C GLY A 432 7.51 19.12 0.33
N ARG A 433 7.93 20.33 -0.08
CA ARG A 433 8.25 21.45 0.81
C ARG A 433 7.06 21.87 1.67
N VAL A 434 5.83 21.87 1.15
CA VAL A 434 4.63 22.22 1.94
C VAL A 434 3.94 21.00 2.57
N GLY A 435 4.51 19.80 2.46
CA GLY A 435 3.92 18.59 3.05
C GLY A 435 2.60 18.16 2.39
N LEU A 436 2.37 18.49 1.12
CA LEU A 436 1.07 18.32 0.46
C LEU A 436 0.59 16.86 0.48
N LEU A 437 1.48 15.91 0.22
CA LEU A 437 1.14 14.49 0.22
C LEU A 437 0.73 14.04 1.63
N GLY A 438 1.53 14.33 2.67
CA GLY A 438 1.21 13.89 4.04
C GLY A 438 -0.06 14.50 4.62
N LEU A 439 -0.29 15.80 4.40
CA LEU A 439 -1.52 16.47 4.81
C LEU A 439 -2.73 15.98 4.02
N GLY A 440 -2.59 15.88 2.69
CA GLY A 440 -3.64 15.35 1.80
C GLY A 440 -4.02 13.91 2.15
N THR A 441 -3.05 13.07 2.49
CA THR A 441 -3.28 11.70 2.96
C THR A 441 -4.04 11.66 4.27
N THR A 442 -3.72 12.55 5.20
CA THR A 442 -4.40 12.64 6.49
C THR A 442 -5.87 13.04 6.31
N VAL A 443 -6.16 14.04 5.47
CA VAL A 443 -7.53 14.44 5.12
C VAL A 443 -8.27 13.30 4.41
N TRP A 444 -7.66 12.67 3.41
CA TRP A 444 -8.23 11.54 2.69
C TRP A 444 -8.57 10.38 3.63
N PHE A 445 -7.68 10.09 4.59
CA PHE A 445 -7.88 9.06 5.60
C PHE A 445 -9.08 9.35 6.50
N PHE A 446 -9.15 10.55 7.10
CA PHE A 446 -10.28 10.92 7.96
C PHE A 446 -11.61 10.92 7.19
N LEU A 447 -11.61 11.42 5.95
CA LEU A 447 -12.77 11.34 5.08
C LEU A 447 -13.18 9.88 4.82
N GLY A 448 -12.22 8.99 4.54
CA GLY A 448 -12.48 7.57 4.36
C GLY A 448 -13.07 6.90 5.60
N CYS A 449 -12.54 7.18 6.78
CA CYS A 449 -13.11 6.71 8.05
C CYS A 449 -14.52 7.24 8.29
N HIS A 450 -14.75 8.54 8.04
CA HIS A 450 -16.06 9.17 8.18
C HIS A 450 -17.09 8.53 7.23
N LEU A 451 -16.74 8.40 5.95
CA LEU A 451 -17.58 7.75 4.95
C LEU A 451 -17.90 6.31 5.35
N LEU A 452 -16.90 5.55 5.82
CA LEU A 452 -17.06 4.17 6.26
C LEU A 452 -17.98 4.03 7.47
N TYR A 453 -17.89 4.95 8.41
CA TYR A 453 -18.74 4.98 9.60
C TYR A 453 -20.19 5.37 9.24
N TYR A 454 -20.38 6.49 8.55
CA TYR A 454 -21.67 7.14 8.36
C TYR A 454 -22.47 6.69 7.14
N SER A 455 -21.91 5.95 6.17
CA SER A 455 -22.76 5.50 5.04
C SER A 455 -23.94 4.70 5.59
N SER A 456 -25.14 5.25 5.40
CA SER A 456 -26.34 4.89 6.11
C SER A 456 -26.74 3.42 5.93
N GLU A 457 -27.14 2.77 7.03
CA GLU A 457 -28.00 1.58 7.01
C GLU A 457 -29.39 1.89 6.42
N ASP A 458 -29.72 3.18 6.27
CA ASP A 458 -31.04 3.68 5.86
C ASP A 458 -31.42 3.39 4.41
N ALA A 459 -30.49 2.95 3.55
CA ALA A 459 -30.87 2.44 2.24
C ALA A 459 -31.74 1.17 2.36
N SER A 460 -31.55 0.39 3.42
CA SER A 460 -32.42 -0.77 3.69
C SER A 460 -33.80 -0.37 4.21
N PHE A 461 -33.95 0.81 4.82
CA PHE A 461 -35.26 1.33 5.24
C PHE A 461 -36.07 1.91 4.08
N MET A 462 -35.42 2.38 3.01
CA MET A 462 -36.12 2.78 1.79
C MET A 462 -36.39 1.61 0.82
N GLU A 463 -35.60 0.53 0.86
CA GLU A 463 -35.88 -0.70 0.07
C GLU A 463 -36.83 -1.68 0.78
N THR A 464 -37.08 -1.59 2.08
CA THR A 464 -38.16 -2.39 2.71
C THR A 464 -39.57 -1.91 2.34
N GLY A 465 -39.69 -0.77 1.64
CA GLY A 465 -40.88 -0.43 0.86
C GLY A 465 -41.18 -1.41 -0.29
N ASP A 466 -40.28 -2.35 -0.58
CA ASP A 466 -40.41 -3.38 -1.63
C ASP A 466 -40.63 -4.80 -1.10
N SER A 467 -40.81 -5.00 0.21
CA SER A 467 -41.44 -6.24 0.66
C SER A 467 -42.80 -6.37 -0.05
N PRO A 468 -43.11 -7.48 -0.75
CA PRO A 468 -44.43 -7.67 -1.35
C PRO A 468 -45.56 -7.47 -0.34
N GLN A 469 -45.31 -7.77 0.94
CA GLN A 469 -46.24 -7.51 2.04
C GLN A 469 -46.35 -6.02 2.37
N VAL A 470 -45.24 -5.27 2.44
CA VAL A 470 -45.30 -3.82 2.70
C VAL A 470 -45.89 -3.07 1.51
N ARG A 471 -45.60 -3.49 0.26
CA ARG A 471 -46.31 -3.02 -0.93
C ARG A 471 -47.79 -3.39 -0.89
N ALA A 472 -48.13 -4.61 -0.46
CA ALA A 472 -49.54 -5.01 -0.34
C ALA A 472 -50.26 -4.18 0.72
N GLU A 473 -49.69 -3.98 1.90
CA GLU A 473 -50.26 -3.16 2.98
C GLU A 473 -50.34 -1.67 2.58
N PHE A 474 -49.33 -1.14 1.90
CA PHE A 474 -49.35 0.23 1.38
C PHE A 474 -50.38 0.41 0.27
N VAL A 475 -50.47 -0.53 -0.68
CA VAL A 475 -51.48 -0.53 -1.75
C VAL A 475 -52.88 -0.72 -1.16
N GLU A 476 -53.04 -1.55 -0.13
CA GLU A 476 -54.32 -1.78 0.56
C GLU A 476 -54.75 -0.55 1.35
N SER A 477 -53.84 0.12 2.06
CA SER A 477 -54.07 1.41 2.71
C SER A 477 -54.47 2.50 1.69
N MET A 478 -53.73 2.62 0.59
CA MET A 478 -54.03 3.57 -0.48
C MET A 478 -55.38 3.26 -1.17
N LEU A 479 -55.72 1.98 -1.34
CA LEU A 479 -57.02 1.56 -1.87
C LEU A 479 -58.16 1.86 -0.88
N GLN A 480 -57.97 1.64 0.41
CA GLN A 480 -58.96 2.00 1.44
C GLN A 480 -59.19 3.52 1.50
N GLU A 481 -58.14 4.31 1.32
CA GLU A 481 -58.23 5.77 1.29
C GLU A 481 -58.90 6.28 -0.01
N LEU A 482 -58.59 5.66 -1.15
CA LEU A 482 -59.31 5.90 -2.42
C LEU A 482 -60.79 5.51 -2.33
N LEU A 483 -61.13 4.44 -1.62
CA LEU A 483 -62.53 4.03 -1.42
C LEU A 483 -63.32 4.96 -0.49
N ARG A 484 -62.64 5.75 0.35
CA ARG A 484 -63.28 6.75 1.22
C ARG A 484 -63.64 8.04 0.49
N ASP A 485 -62.97 8.36 -0.62
CA ASP A 485 -63.26 9.55 -1.43
C ASP A 485 -63.53 9.18 -2.91
N PRO A 486 -64.82 9.12 -3.32
CA PRO A 486 -65.20 8.85 -4.71
C PRO A 486 -64.56 9.80 -5.74
N LYS A 487 -64.21 11.03 -5.34
CA LYS A 487 -63.55 12.00 -6.25
C LYS A 487 -62.07 11.68 -6.45
N ALA A 488 -61.41 11.08 -5.46
CA ALA A 488 -60.04 10.62 -5.58
C ALA A 488 -59.91 9.44 -6.55
N VAL A 489 -60.92 8.55 -6.60
CA VAL A 489 -61.01 7.46 -7.59
C VAL A 489 -61.06 7.98 -9.02
N GLU A 490 -61.88 9.00 -9.27
CA GLU A 490 -62.05 9.57 -10.61
C GLU A 490 -60.77 10.31 -11.08
N SER A 491 -60.10 11.00 -10.16
CA SER A 491 -58.81 11.66 -10.39
C SER A 491 -57.70 10.64 -10.67
N ALA A 492 -57.68 9.52 -9.94
CA ALA A 492 -56.72 8.44 -10.17
C ALA A 492 -56.94 7.72 -11.51
N LYS A 493 -58.19 7.54 -11.94
CA LYS A 493 -58.52 7.01 -13.28
C LYS A 493 -58.05 7.94 -14.40
N GLN A 494 -58.24 9.25 -14.26
CA GLN A 494 -57.75 10.23 -15.23
C GLN A 494 -56.22 10.21 -15.32
N ALA A 495 -55.52 10.21 -14.19
CA ALA A 495 -54.06 10.11 -14.15
C ALA A 495 -53.53 8.79 -14.78
N ALA A 496 -54.25 7.68 -14.58
CA ALA A 496 -53.90 6.39 -15.19
C ALA A 496 -54.12 6.37 -16.72
N GLU A 497 -55.19 7.01 -17.22
CA GLU A 497 -55.42 7.21 -18.65
C GLU A 497 -54.32 8.07 -19.30
N GLU A 498 -53.94 9.19 -18.66
CA GLU A 498 -52.83 10.04 -19.11
C GLU A 498 -51.48 9.31 -19.13
N ALA A 499 -51.21 8.49 -18.11
CA ALA A 499 -49.99 7.69 -18.05
C ALA A 499 -49.93 6.64 -19.19
N LYS A 500 -51.07 6.03 -19.55
CA LYS A 500 -51.16 5.09 -20.70
C LYS A 500 -50.88 5.80 -22.02
N THR A 501 -51.41 7.01 -22.21
CA THR A 501 -51.15 7.81 -23.44
C THR A 501 -49.67 8.19 -23.54
N ASN A 502 -49.05 8.64 -22.45
CA ASN A 502 -47.62 8.99 -22.40
C ASN A 502 -46.69 7.78 -22.63
N LYS A 503 -47.05 6.59 -22.13
CA LYS A 503 -46.25 5.37 -22.38
C LYS A 503 -46.31 4.93 -23.85
N LYS A 504 -47.44 5.16 -24.52
CA LYS A 504 -47.63 4.87 -25.96
C LYS A 504 -46.82 5.82 -26.84
N SER A 505 -46.69 7.09 -26.46
CA SER A 505 -45.84 8.07 -27.17
C SER A 505 -44.34 7.72 -27.01
N ARG A 506 -43.90 7.37 -25.79
CA ARG A 506 -42.51 6.97 -25.52
C ARG A 506 -42.06 5.71 -26.27
N ARG A 507 -42.95 4.70 -26.40
CA ARG A 507 -42.67 3.48 -27.20
C ARG A 507 -42.55 3.76 -28.70
N ARG A 508 -43.24 4.77 -29.24
CA ARG A 508 -43.08 5.19 -30.65
C ARG A 508 -41.74 5.91 -30.86
N SER A 509 -41.27 6.71 -29.91
CA SER A 509 -39.95 7.36 -30.00
C SER A 509 -38.77 6.39 -29.83
N SER A 510 -38.90 5.34 -29.03
CA SER A 510 -37.80 4.37 -28.84
C SER A 510 -37.62 3.43 -30.03
N ARG A 511 -38.72 3.06 -30.73
CA ARG A 511 -38.65 2.20 -31.93
C ARG A 511 -38.02 2.89 -33.15
N ARG A 512 -38.06 4.23 -33.22
CA ARG A 512 -37.42 5.00 -34.31
C ARG A 512 -35.90 5.14 -34.16
N ARG A 513 -35.35 4.94 -32.94
CA ARG A 513 -33.89 5.03 -32.69
C ARG A 513 -33.16 3.69 -32.81
N SER A 514 -33.86 2.56 -32.71
CA SER A 514 -33.24 1.23 -32.78
C SER A 514 -33.04 0.69 -34.20
N SER A 515 -33.65 1.30 -35.22
CA SER A 515 -33.54 0.83 -36.62
C SER A 515 -32.36 1.43 -37.39
N SER A 516 -31.57 2.34 -36.81
CA SER A 516 -30.44 3.00 -37.49
C SER A 516 -29.05 2.48 -37.10
N SER A 517 -28.94 1.48 -36.21
CA SER A 517 -27.64 1.05 -35.66
C SER A 517 -27.26 -0.41 -35.91
N GLN A 518 -27.91 -1.11 -36.84
CA GLN A 518 -27.70 -2.56 -37.08
C GLN A 518 -27.15 -2.91 -38.48
N GLN A 519 -26.63 -1.95 -39.23
CA GLN A 519 -25.93 -2.18 -40.51
C GLN A 519 -24.48 -1.68 -40.43
N SER A 520 -23.62 -2.33 -39.65
CA SER A 520 -22.16 -2.28 -39.82
C SER A 520 -21.50 -3.20 -38.80
N SER A 521 -21.20 -4.44 -39.22
CA SER A 521 -20.01 -5.21 -38.82
C SER A 521 -20.23 -6.72 -39.00
N SER A 522 -19.88 -7.26 -40.17
CA SER A 522 -19.69 -8.70 -40.37
C SER A 522 -18.75 -8.96 -41.55
N GLN A 523 -17.49 -9.36 -41.27
CA GLN A 523 -16.45 -10.00 -42.11
C GLN A 523 -15.14 -9.86 -41.30
N GLN A 524 -14.23 -10.82 -41.05
CA GLN A 524 -13.65 -11.97 -41.78
C GLN A 524 -12.92 -12.88 -40.75
N SER A 525 -13.05 -14.22 -40.78
CA SER A 525 -12.11 -15.28 -41.26
C SER A 525 -10.66 -15.21 -40.73
N ALA A 526 -10.17 -16.14 -39.90
CA ALA A 526 -9.65 -17.50 -40.17
C ALA A 526 -8.20 -17.51 -40.73
N ASP A 527 -7.25 -18.13 -39.99
CA ASP A 527 -6.27 -19.13 -40.47
C ASP A 527 -5.16 -19.47 -39.43
N GLU A 528 -4.91 -20.77 -39.26
CA GLU A 528 -3.73 -21.46 -38.69
C GLU A 528 -2.75 -21.80 -39.87
N PRO A 529 -1.52 -22.38 -39.75
CA PRO A 529 -0.94 -23.25 -38.69
C PRO A 529 0.61 -23.16 -38.44
N ALA A 530 1.11 -24.13 -37.64
CA ALA A 530 2.36 -24.92 -37.79
C ALA A 530 3.65 -24.59 -36.99
N SER A 531 3.92 -25.47 -36.01
CA SER A 531 5.14 -26.28 -35.69
C SER A 531 6.56 -25.79 -36.01
N ALA A 532 7.46 -25.81 -35.01
CA ALA A 532 8.86 -26.25 -35.17
C ALA A 532 9.52 -26.70 -33.85
N THR A 533 10.26 -27.80 -33.97
CA THR A 533 10.99 -28.60 -32.97
C THR A 533 12.47 -28.20 -32.94
N ILE A 534 13.13 -28.02 -31.77
CA ILE A 534 14.60 -28.10 -31.67
C ILE A 534 15.03 -28.71 -30.31
N SER A 535 15.93 -29.70 -30.39
CA SER A 535 16.57 -30.49 -29.34
C SER A 535 17.90 -29.86 -28.85
N PRO A 536 18.53 -30.39 -27.77
CA PRO A 536 19.46 -29.66 -26.90
C PRO A 536 20.94 -30.04 -27.09
N SER A 537 21.83 -29.27 -26.45
CA SER A 537 23.18 -29.62 -25.87
C SER A 537 24.20 -28.46 -26.07
N PRO A 538 25.41 -28.45 -25.47
CA PRO A 538 25.83 -28.84 -24.11
C PRO A 538 26.83 -27.85 -23.45
N THR A 539 27.08 -28.07 -22.14
CA THR A 539 28.33 -27.95 -21.35
C THR A 539 29.35 -26.83 -21.59
N LEU A 540 29.74 -26.11 -20.52
CA LEU A 540 31.17 -25.87 -20.19
C LEU A 540 31.37 -25.36 -18.75
N ALA A 541 32.27 -26.04 -18.05
CA ALA A 541 32.81 -25.73 -16.72
C ALA A 541 34.10 -24.87 -16.85
N ILE A 542 34.88 -24.80 -15.76
CA ILE A 542 36.26 -24.27 -15.58
C ILE A 542 36.25 -22.87 -14.89
N PRO A 543 37.23 -22.49 -14.04
CA PRO A 543 37.68 -23.09 -12.78
C PRO A 543 37.85 -22.03 -11.66
N THR A 544 38.07 -22.48 -10.43
CA THR A 544 38.50 -21.65 -9.29
C THR A 544 40.02 -21.62 -9.16
N SER A 545 40.61 -20.45 -8.89
CA SER A 545 42.00 -20.30 -8.42
C SER A 545 42.17 -18.99 -7.62
N PRO A 546 43.19 -18.91 -6.74
CA PRO A 546 43.07 -18.24 -5.44
C PRO A 546 43.63 -16.82 -5.42
N VAL A 547 43.12 -16.03 -4.47
CA VAL A 547 43.58 -14.68 -4.13
C VAL A 547 44.65 -14.78 -3.04
N PRO A 548 45.83 -14.14 -3.19
CA PRO A 548 46.82 -14.02 -2.13
C PRO A 548 46.54 -12.81 -1.23
N ALA A 549 47.05 -12.92 -0.01
CA ALA A 549 47.00 -11.95 1.07
C ALA A 549 47.62 -10.59 0.68
N GLU A 550 47.04 -9.51 1.17
CA GLU A 550 47.68 -8.20 1.23
C GLU A 550 47.74 -7.71 2.67
N ASP A 551 48.89 -7.10 2.92
CA ASP A 551 49.49 -6.72 4.19
C ASP A 551 48.85 -5.48 4.81
N GLU A 552 49.13 -5.37 6.10
CA GLU A 552 48.87 -4.27 7.01
C GLU A 552 49.52 -2.95 6.54
N GLU A 553 48.81 -1.83 6.72
CA GLU A 553 49.45 -0.52 6.94
C GLU A 553 48.72 0.22 8.10
N PRO A 554 49.47 0.94 8.97
CA PRO A 554 48.95 1.48 10.22
C PRO A 554 48.55 2.96 10.14
N ASP A 555 47.85 3.35 11.20
CA ASP A 555 47.36 4.65 11.62
C ASP A 555 48.31 5.85 11.40
N ASP A 556 47.77 6.96 10.89
CA ASP A 556 48.17 8.30 11.33
C ASP A 556 47.07 9.34 11.06
N VAL A 557 46.27 9.63 12.09
CA VAL A 557 45.32 10.77 12.10
C VAL A 557 45.90 11.85 13.00
N THR A 558 46.61 12.80 12.37
CA THR A 558 46.99 14.06 12.98
C THR A 558 45.81 15.02 12.93
N THR A 559 45.42 15.50 14.11
CA THR A 559 44.45 16.57 14.34
C THR A 559 45.15 17.92 14.15
N ALA A 560 44.62 18.77 13.28
CA ALA A 560 45.06 20.15 13.13
C ALA A 560 43.87 21.12 13.22
N ASP A 561 44.01 22.07 14.14
CA ASP A 561 43.20 23.27 14.37
C ASP A 561 42.95 24.10 13.09
N PRO A 562 41.80 24.78 12.96
CA PRO A 562 41.64 25.87 11.99
C PRO A 562 41.82 27.23 12.68
N GLN A 563 42.96 27.88 12.41
CA GLN A 563 43.06 29.34 12.48
C GLN A 563 42.87 29.95 11.09
N ALA A 564 42.17 31.08 11.09
CA ALA A 564 41.74 31.86 9.96
C ALA A 564 42.89 32.37 9.07
N ASP A 565 42.65 32.41 7.76
CA ASP A 565 42.74 33.65 6.98
C ASP A 565 42.17 33.46 5.56
N GLY A 566 41.71 34.58 4.98
CA GLY A 566 40.88 34.64 3.80
C GLY A 566 41.52 34.18 2.50
N ASP A 567 40.65 33.78 1.56
CA ASP A 567 40.52 34.49 0.28
C ASP A 567 39.29 33.97 -0.47
N ALA A 568 38.47 34.91 -0.93
CA ALA A 568 37.28 34.65 -1.70
C ALA A 568 37.67 34.25 -3.13
N VAL A 569 37.42 32.99 -3.50
CA VAL A 569 37.49 32.50 -4.87
C VAL A 569 36.07 32.49 -5.47
N PRO A 570 35.84 33.00 -6.70
CA PRO A 570 34.51 33.05 -7.29
C PRO A 570 34.05 31.65 -7.69
N LYS A 571 32.76 31.37 -7.42
CA LYS A 571 32.07 30.20 -7.96
C LYS A 571 31.86 30.40 -9.46
N GLU A 572 32.56 29.60 -10.27
CA GLU A 572 32.20 29.38 -11.67
C GLU A 572 30.96 28.47 -11.77
N GLU A 573 30.01 28.94 -12.58
CA GLU A 573 28.88 28.21 -13.13
C GLU A 573 29.35 27.00 -13.95
N ILE A 574 28.75 25.83 -13.73
CA ILE A 574 28.69 24.77 -14.74
C ILE A 574 27.27 24.21 -14.76
N ASP A 575 26.70 24.27 -15.97
CA ASP A 575 25.40 23.77 -16.45
C ASP A 575 25.10 22.28 -16.16
#